data_AF-A0A382IN64-F1
#
_entry.id   AF-A0A382IN64-F1
#
_cell.length_a   1.000
_cell.length_b   1.000
_cell.length_c   1.000
_cell.angle_alpha   90.00
_cell.angle_beta   90.00
_cell.angle_gamma   90.00
#
_symmetry.space_group_name_H-M   'P 1'
#
loop_
_entity.id
_entity.type
_entity.pdbx_description
1 polymer ?
#
loop_
_entity_poly.entity_id
_entity_poly.type
_entity_poly.pdbx_seq_one_letter_code
_entity_poly.pdbx_strand_id
1 'polypeptide(L)'
;VTIRVTLQKDGKSIRREYKTHARAVGALGKWFSGNKGMALLYQPGKQPVVYRSKHELPIVKRSTQTNFYRTKAWRELRLSILLASDCSCKICGNTSEKGAVLHVDHIKPRSLYPELALDEGNLQVLCEDCNIAKSNNDV
;
A
#
# COMPACT_ATOMS: atom_id res chain seq x y z
N VAL A 1 -16.12 -3.76 15.61
CA VAL A 1 -15.49 -3.56 16.93
C VAL A 1 -14.38 -2.50 16.80
N THR A 2 -14.48 -1.37 17.51
CA THR A 2 -13.45 -0.30 17.47
C THR A 2 -12.54 -0.38 18.71
N ILE A 3 -11.29 0.05 18.54
CA ILE A 3 -10.33 0.18 19.64
C ILE A 3 -10.35 1.64 20.10
N ARG A 4 -10.53 1.84 21.40
CA ARG A 4 -10.57 3.17 22.01
C ARG A 4 -9.26 3.47 22.69
N VAL A 5 -8.78 4.69 22.51
CA VAL A 5 -7.57 5.20 23.14
C VAL A 5 -7.91 6.51 23.85
N THR A 6 -7.60 6.61 25.14
CA THR A 6 -7.71 7.85 25.91
C THR A 6 -6.30 8.34 26.23
N LEU A 7 -5.93 9.50 25.70
CA LEU A 7 -4.66 10.18 25.93
C LEU A 7 -4.84 11.18 27.05
N GLN A 8 -3.93 11.21 28.02
CA GLN A 8 -3.93 12.14 29.14
C GLN A 8 -2.61 12.90 29.20
N LYS A 9 -2.70 14.23 29.24
CA LYS A 9 -1.56 15.14 29.39
C LYS A 9 -2.03 16.41 30.10
N ASP A 10 -1.26 16.86 31.08
CA ASP A 10 -1.49 18.13 31.81
C ASP A 10 -2.94 18.26 32.32
N GLY A 11 -3.49 17.20 32.91
CA GLY A 11 -4.87 17.14 33.41
C GLY A 11 -5.96 17.09 32.33
N LYS A 12 -5.61 17.20 31.04
CA LYS A 12 -6.55 17.11 29.91
C LYS A 12 -6.60 15.70 29.35
N SER A 13 -7.80 15.26 28.98
CA SER A 13 -8.05 13.94 28.38
C SER A 13 -8.60 14.08 26.95
N ILE A 14 -8.07 13.30 26.01
CA ILE A 14 -8.54 13.24 24.62
C ILE A 14 -8.80 11.78 24.26
N ARG A 15 -10.00 11.48 23.75
CA ARG A 15 -10.37 10.15 23.29
C ARG A 15 -10.28 10.04 21.76
N ARG A 16 -9.79 8.89 21.26
CA ARG A 16 -9.69 8.55 19.84
C ARG A 16 -10.13 7.11 19.61
N GLU A 17 -10.71 6.85 18.46
CA GLU A 17 -11.08 5.49 18.05
C GLU A 17 -10.30 5.04 16.81
N TYR A 18 -9.98 3.75 16.75
CA TYR A 18 -9.20 3.13 15.67
C TYR A 18 -9.84 1.82 15.22
N LYS A 19 -9.75 1.54 13.92
CA LYS A 19 -10.26 0.29 13.34
C LYS A 19 -9.44 -0.95 13.71
N THR A 20 -8.17 -0.80 14.09
CA THR A 20 -7.22 -1.91 14.26
C THR A 20 -6.19 -1.60 15.34
N HIS A 21 -5.68 -2.63 16.04
CA HIS A 21 -4.71 -2.48 17.13
C HIS A 21 -3.39 -1.86 16.65
N ALA A 22 -2.91 -2.29 15.48
CA ALA A 22 -1.70 -1.73 14.87
C ALA A 22 -1.81 -0.22 14.62
N ARG A 23 -2.97 0.27 14.13
CA ARG A 23 -3.21 1.71 13.95
C ARG A 23 -3.25 2.47 15.28
N ALA A 24 -3.90 1.91 16.30
CA ALA A 24 -3.96 2.50 17.63
C ALA A 24 -2.56 2.66 18.23
N VAL A 25 -1.78 1.58 18.30
CA VAL A 25 -0.41 1.60 18.82
C VAL A 25 0.50 2.50 17.98
N GLY A 26 0.38 2.48 16.65
CA GLY A 26 1.13 3.38 15.77
C GLY A 26 0.83 4.85 16.04
N ALA A 27 -0.42 5.19 16.38
CA ALA A 27 -0.80 6.55 16.76
C ALA A 27 -0.26 6.93 18.15
N LEU A 28 -0.25 6.00 19.11
CA LEU A 28 0.40 6.19 20.41
C LEU A 28 1.89 6.49 20.26
N GLY A 29 2.59 5.72 19.43
CA GLY A 29 4.02 5.94 19.18
C GLY A 29 4.32 7.32 18.61
N LYS A 30 3.45 7.84 17.72
CA LYS A 30 3.55 9.23 17.24
C LYS A 30 3.27 10.25 18.34
N TRP A 31 2.26 10.00 19.17
CA TRP A 31 1.87 10.91 20.25
C TRP A 31 2.97 11.05 21.31
N PHE A 32 3.51 9.94 21.80
CA PHE A 32 4.60 9.93 22.78
C PHE A 32 5.92 10.52 22.27
N SER A 33 6.14 10.62 20.95
CA SER A 33 7.33 11.30 20.41
C SER A 33 7.37 12.80 20.72
N GLY A 34 6.23 13.44 21.00
CA GLY A 34 6.15 14.88 21.29
C GLY A 34 5.38 15.22 22.57
N ASN A 35 4.95 14.22 23.34
CA ASN A 35 4.11 14.41 24.53
C ASN A 35 4.57 13.51 25.67
N LYS A 36 4.52 14.05 26.89
CA LYS A 36 4.65 13.31 28.15
C LYS A 36 3.27 13.17 28.77
N GLY A 37 2.92 11.98 29.24
CA GLY A 37 1.59 11.69 29.78
C GLY A 37 1.30 10.19 29.78
N MET A 38 0.03 9.80 29.82
CA MET A 38 -0.36 8.38 29.74
C MET A 38 -1.43 8.14 28.69
N ALA A 39 -1.51 6.91 28.21
CA ALA A 39 -2.48 6.46 27.23
C ALA A 39 -3.15 5.17 27.69
N LEU A 40 -4.48 5.19 27.83
CA LEU A 40 -5.30 4.01 28.11
C LEU A 40 -5.85 3.46 26.80
N LEU A 41 -5.48 2.23 26.44
CA LEU A 41 -5.98 1.50 25.30
C LEU A 41 -7.02 0.47 25.75
N TYR A 42 -8.21 0.55 25.18
CA TYR A 42 -9.28 -0.41 25.37
C TYR A 42 -9.55 -1.15 24.05
N GLN A 43 -9.45 -2.47 24.10
CA GLN A 43 -9.85 -3.36 23.03
C GLN A 43 -10.92 -4.32 23.56
N PRO A 44 -12.09 -4.42 22.90
CA PRO A 44 -13.14 -5.35 23.33
C PRO A 44 -12.63 -6.79 23.41
N GLY A 45 -12.99 -7.48 24.50
CA GLY A 45 -12.53 -8.84 24.81
C GLY A 45 -11.11 -8.93 25.37
N LYS A 46 -10.44 -7.80 25.66
CA LYS A 46 -9.12 -7.76 26.30
C LYS A 46 -9.12 -6.84 27.52
N GLN A 47 -8.20 -7.08 28.45
CA GLN A 47 -7.98 -6.14 29.54
C GLN A 47 -7.46 -4.80 29.00
N PRO A 48 -7.92 -3.66 29.55
CA PRO A 48 -7.38 -2.36 29.18
C PRO A 48 -5.90 -2.27 29.53
N VAL A 49 -5.10 -1.66 28.66
CA VAL A 49 -3.66 -1.48 28.86
C VAL A 49 -3.34 -0.01 28.98
N VAL A 50 -2.54 0.35 29.99
CA VAL A 50 -2.03 1.71 30.18
C VAL A 50 -0.58 1.75 29.72
N TYR A 51 -0.27 2.72 28.86
CA TYR A 51 1.08 3.04 28.44
C TYR A 51 1.48 4.42 28.98
N ARG A 52 2.69 4.57 29.51
CA ARG A 52 3.22 5.84 30.01
C ARG A 52 4.36 6.39 29.17
N SER A 53 4.91 5.56 28.29
CA SER A 53 6.00 5.94 27.41
C SER A 53 5.95 5.17 26.08
N LYS A 54 6.74 5.65 25.11
CA LYS A 54 6.92 4.98 23.82
C LYS A 54 7.57 3.59 23.97
N HIS A 55 8.40 3.39 25.00
CA HIS A 55 9.15 2.14 25.21
C HIS A 55 8.27 0.99 25.71
N GLU A 56 7.12 1.31 26.33
CA GLU A 56 6.13 0.31 26.76
C GLU A 56 5.23 -0.17 25.62
N LEU A 57 5.27 0.50 24.46
CA LEU A 57 4.42 0.13 23.33
C LEU A 57 4.90 -1.18 22.71
N PRO A 58 3.98 -2.08 22.32
CA PRO A 58 4.37 -3.30 21.63
C PRO A 58 5.02 -2.96 20.29
N ILE A 59 6.04 -3.72 19.93
CA ILE A 59 6.72 -3.60 18.63
C ILE A 59 5.73 -4.01 17.55
N VAL A 60 5.06 -3.03 16.94
CA VAL A 60 4.23 -3.27 15.76
C VAL A 60 5.16 -3.36 14.56
N LYS A 61 5.41 -4.57 14.06
CA LYS A 61 6.01 -4.76 12.72
C LYS A 61 5.13 -4.00 11.72
N ARG A 62 5.59 -2.85 11.27
CA ARG A 62 4.96 -2.18 10.13
C ARG A 62 5.18 -3.10 8.95
N SER A 63 4.09 -3.66 8.43
CA SER A 63 4.05 -4.10 7.05
C SER A 63 4.29 -2.86 6.20
N THR A 64 5.55 -2.57 5.87
CA THR A 64 5.88 -1.71 4.75
C THR A 64 5.46 -2.50 3.53
N GLN A 65 4.18 -2.40 3.13
CA GLN A 65 3.81 -2.76 1.76
C GLN A 65 4.58 -1.78 0.89
N THR A 66 5.79 -2.17 0.49
CA THR A 66 6.54 -1.47 -0.54
C THR A 66 5.62 -1.50 -1.75
N ASN A 67 5.24 -0.32 -2.24
CA ASN A 67 4.42 -0.23 -3.43
C ASN A 67 5.14 -1.00 -4.54
N PHE A 68 4.51 -2.07 -5.06
CA PHE A 68 5.07 -2.97 -6.06
C PHE A 68 5.68 -2.19 -7.24
N TYR A 69 4.95 -1.18 -7.73
CA TYR A 69 5.37 -0.36 -8.87
C TYR A 69 6.57 0.56 -8.57
N ARG A 70 6.99 0.66 -7.30
CA ARG A 70 8.19 1.39 -6.87
C ARG A 70 9.39 0.47 -6.64
N THR A 71 9.21 -0.85 -6.73
CA THR A 71 10.33 -1.79 -6.58
C THR A 71 11.29 -1.68 -7.76
N LYS A 72 12.57 -1.96 -7.51
CA LYS A 72 13.62 -1.98 -8.55
C LYS A 72 13.30 -3.03 -9.62
N ALA A 73 12.95 -4.24 -9.19
CA ALA A 73 12.59 -5.36 -10.08
C ALA A 73 11.49 -4.99 -11.07
N TRP A 74 10.39 -4.37 -10.61
CA TRP A 74 9.33 -3.94 -11.52
C TRP A 74 9.80 -2.87 -12.52
N ARG A 75 10.58 -1.88 -12.07
CA ARG A 75 11.01 -0.78 -12.95
C ARG A 75 11.96 -1.27 -14.05
N GLU A 76 12.86 -2.18 -13.71
CA GLU A 76 13.79 -2.79 -14.67
C GLU A 76 13.03 -3.66 -15.69
N LEU A 77 12.16 -4.55 -15.20
CA LEU A 77 11.33 -5.38 -16.07
C LEU A 77 10.38 -4.55 -16.95
N ARG A 78 9.76 -3.50 -16.40
CA ARG A 78 8.91 -2.60 -17.18
C ARG A 78 9.67 -1.96 -18.34
N LEU A 79 10.92 -1.57 -18.13
CA LEU A 79 11.74 -0.98 -19.18
C LEU A 79 12.09 -2.01 -20.25
N SER A 80 12.47 -3.23 -19.88
CA SER A 80 12.79 -4.28 -20.86
C SER A 80 11.60 -4.64 -21.73
N ILE A 81 10.40 -4.77 -21.14
CA ILE A 81 9.17 -5.08 -21.89
C ILE A 81 8.80 -3.96 -22.88
N LEU A 82 8.95 -2.68 -22.50
CA LEU A 82 8.69 -1.55 -23.41
C LEU A 82 9.66 -1.53 -24.60
N LEU A 83 10.95 -1.80 -24.36
CA LEU A 83 11.95 -1.83 -25.41
C LEU A 83 11.75 -3.03 -26.35
N ALA A 84 11.39 -4.20 -25.80
CA ALA A 84 11.13 -5.41 -26.59
C ALA A 84 9.85 -5.33 -27.43
N SER A 85 8.93 -4.41 -27.14
CA SER A 85 7.67 -4.23 -27.87
C SER A 85 7.73 -3.13 -28.93
N ASP A 86 8.93 -2.62 -29.26
CA ASP A 86 9.13 -1.45 -30.12
C ASP A 86 8.29 -0.24 -29.71
N CYS A 87 8.01 -0.09 -28.40
CA CYS A 87 7.09 0.92 -27.88
C CYS A 87 5.75 0.97 -28.66
N SER A 88 5.13 -0.19 -28.89
CA SER A 88 3.85 -0.34 -29.60
C SER A 88 2.79 -1.04 -28.76
N CYS A 89 1.55 -0.55 -28.84
CA CYS A 89 0.39 -1.19 -28.22
C CYS A 89 0.10 -2.54 -28.87
N LYS A 90 -0.03 -3.59 -28.05
CA LYS A 90 -0.29 -4.97 -28.50
C LYS A 90 -1.65 -5.12 -29.20
N ILE A 91 -2.64 -4.30 -28.84
CA ILE A 91 -4.01 -4.39 -29.37
C ILE A 91 -4.16 -3.56 -30.65
N CYS A 92 -3.85 -2.26 -30.60
CA CYS A 92 -4.14 -1.34 -31.71
C CYS A 92 -2.90 -0.92 -32.53
N GLY A 93 -1.69 -1.25 -32.09
CA GLY A 93 -0.45 -0.88 -32.77
C GLY A 93 -0.08 0.61 -32.69
N ASN A 94 -0.76 1.41 -31.86
CA ASN A 94 -0.33 2.78 -31.60
C ASN A 94 1.01 2.80 -30.86
N THR A 95 1.88 3.73 -31.25
CA THR A 95 3.23 3.86 -30.72
C THR A 95 3.42 5.18 -29.97
N SER A 96 4.46 5.25 -29.14
CA SER A 96 4.85 6.50 -28.49
C SER A 96 5.22 7.60 -29.49
N GLU A 97 5.75 7.24 -30.65
CA GLU A 97 6.07 8.19 -31.75
C GLU A 97 4.81 8.87 -32.31
N LYS A 98 3.67 8.17 -32.30
CA LYS A 98 2.37 8.71 -32.68
C LYS A 98 1.68 9.49 -31.54
N GLY A 99 2.39 9.73 -30.44
CA GLY A 99 1.89 10.47 -29.27
C GLY A 99 1.11 9.62 -28.26
N ALA A 100 1.07 8.29 -28.41
CA ALA A 100 0.37 7.44 -27.45
C ALA A 100 1.13 7.32 -26.12
N VAL A 101 0.41 7.43 -25.01
CA VAL A 101 0.94 7.07 -23.69
C VAL A 101 0.87 5.56 -23.54
N LEU A 102 2.02 4.92 -23.31
CA LEU A 102 2.13 3.47 -23.19
C LEU A 102 2.33 3.00 -21.75
N HIS A 103 1.64 1.92 -21.42
CA HIS A 103 1.67 1.24 -20.14
C HIS A 103 2.12 -0.20 -20.34
N VAL A 104 2.81 -0.75 -19.34
CA VAL A 104 3.01 -2.20 -19.22
C VAL A 104 1.94 -2.69 -18.27
N ASP A 105 1.02 -3.50 -18.77
CA ASP A 105 -0.09 -4.06 -18.04
C ASP A 105 0.07 -5.58 -17.84
N HIS A 106 -0.57 -6.11 -16.80
CA HIS A 106 -0.62 -7.54 -16.54
C HIS A 106 -1.79 -8.16 -17.31
N ILE A 107 -1.53 -9.14 -18.18
CA ILE A 107 -2.59 -9.92 -18.88
C ILE A 107 -3.55 -10.49 -17.83
N LYS A 108 -3.02 -11.29 -16.90
CA LYS A 108 -3.72 -11.73 -15.70
C LYS A 108 -3.54 -10.73 -14.56
N PRO A 109 -4.61 -10.09 -14.04
CA PRO A 109 -4.49 -9.00 -13.07
C PRO A 109 -3.71 -9.40 -11.82
N ARG A 110 -2.74 -8.56 -11.44
CA ARG A 110 -1.88 -8.76 -10.25
C ARG A 110 -2.66 -8.90 -8.93
N SER A 111 -3.87 -8.34 -8.86
CA SER A 111 -4.75 -8.47 -7.69
C SER A 111 -5.27 -9.90 -7.49
N LEU A 112 -5.39 -10.67 -8.57
CA LEU A 112 -5.86 -12.04 -8.58
C LEU A 112 -4.70 -13.04 -8.68
N TYR A 113 -3.63 -12.69 -9.39
CA TYR A 113 -2.48 -13.55 -9.68
C TYR A 113 -1.15 -12.87 -9.28
N PRO A 114 -0.92 -12.58 -7.99
CA PRO A 114 0.28 -11.88 -7.52
C PRO A 114 1.58 -12.66 -7.77
N GLU A 115 1.52 -13.98 -7.92
CA GLU A 115 2.64 -14.86 -8.26
C GLU A 115 3.17 -14.63 -9.69
N LEU A 116 2.34 -14.10 -10.58
CA LEU A 116 2.70 -13.77 -11.97
C LEU A 116 3.11 -12.30 -12.15
N ALA A 117 3.33 -11.56 -11.06
CA ALA A 117 3.54 -10.11 -11.10
C ALA A 117 4.82 -9.69 -11.84
N LEU A 118 5.84 -10.55 -11.87
CA LEU A 118 7.13 -10.35 -12.53
C LEU A 118 7.39 -11.39 -13.63
N ASP A 119 6.34 -12.11 -14.06
CA ASP A 119 6.44 -13.04 -15.19
C ASP A 119 6.33 -12.26 -16.50
N GLU A 120 7.37 -12.30 -17.32
CA GLU A 120 7.42 -11.64 -18.63
C GLU A 120 6.27 -12.09 -19.54
N GLY A 121 5.89 -13.37 -19.50
CA GLY A 121 4.80 -13.93 -20.30
C GLY A 121 3.42 -13.44 -19.87
N ASN A 122 3.30 -12.81 -18.70
CA ASN A 122 2.08 -12.20 -18.20
C ASN A 122 2.03 -10.68 -18.42
N LEU A 123 2.99 -10.10 -19.14
CA LEU A 123 3.06 -8.66 -19.38
C LEU A 123 2.78 -8.30 -20.84
N GLN A 124 2.14 -7.17 -21.04
CA GLN A 124 1.88 -6.62 -22.38
C GLN A 124 1.97 -5.09 -22.37
N VAL A 125 2.31 -4.52 -23.53
CA VAL A 125 2.32 -3.07 -23.72
C VAL A 125 1.02 -2.61 -24.33
N LEU A 126 0.33 -1.68 -23.67
CA LEU A 126 -0.95 -1.13 -24.11
C LEU A 126 -0.91 0.39 -24.13
N CYS A 127 -1.58 1.03 -25.09
CA CYS A 127 -1.88 2.45 -24.99
C CYS A 127 -2.93 2.70 -23.91
N GLU A 128 -3.05 3.95 -23.45
CA GLU A 128 -4.02 4.35 -22.43
C GLU A 128 -5.45 3.87 -22.73
N ASP A 129 -5.95 4.09 -23.95
CA ASP A 129 -7.31 3.69 -24.35
C ASP A 129 -7.53 2.17 -24.26
N CYS A 130 -6.59 1.39 -24.79
CA CYS A 130 -6.66 -0.08 -24.75
C CYS A 130 -6.51 -0.62 -23.32
N ASN A 131 -5.67 0.00 -22.50
CA ASN A 131 -5.47 -0.37 -21.12
C ASN A 131 -6.75 -0.12 -20.28
N ILE A 132 -7.43 1.01 -20.51
CA ILE A 132 -8.72 1.32 -19.88
C ILE A 132 -9.80 0.33 -20.33
N ALA A 133 -9.84 0.02 -21.62
CA ALA A 133 -10.81 -0.94 -22.17
C ALA A 133 -10.61 -2.36 -21.61
N LYS A 134 -9.36 -2.79 -21.40
CA LYS A 134 -9.03 -4.09 -20.81
C LYS A 134 -9.52 -4.21 -19.36
N SER A 135 -9.25 -3.21 -18.52
CA SER A 135 -9.59 -3.26 -17.07
C SER A 135 -9.03 -4.54 -16.41
N ASN A 136 -9.82 -5.26 -15.61
CA ASN A 136 -9.42 -6.52 -14.97
C ASN A 136 -9.72 -7.77 -15.83
N ASN A 137 -9.92 -7.64 -17.15
CA ASN A 137 -10.17 -8.78 -18.02
C ASN A 137 -8.86 -9.38 -18.55
N ASP A 138 -8.87 -10.69 -18.81
CA ASP A 138 -7.74 -11.46 -19.35
C ASP A 138 -7.72 -11.35 -20.90
N VAL A 139 -7.48 -10.15 -21.43
CA VAL A 139 -7.35 -9.87 -22.88
C VAL A 139 -5.97 -9.36 -23.25
#